data_AF-A0A0N0BPJ1-F1
#
_entry.id   AF-A0A0N0BPJ1-F1
#
_cell.length_a   1.000
_cell.length_b   1.000
_cell.length_c   1.000
_cell.angle_alpha   90.00
_cell.angle_beta   90.00
_cell.angle_gamma   90.00
#
_symmetry.space_group_name_H-M   'P 1'
#
loop_
_entity.id
_entity.type
_entity.pdbx_description
1 polymer ?
#
loop_
_entity_poly.entity_id
_entity_poly.type
_entity_poly.pdbx_seq_one_letter_code
_entity_poly.pdbx_strand_id
1 'polypeptide(L)'
;MKLTAKEQERLTVFTAAEVARRRKERGVPLNHPEAVAYISDWCIERGRDGQSVAEIRSGASKLLGREDVMDGVPEMIDMIQVEPVFPDGTKLVTVHDPIRSDSVGTADSEGEDAATDGDDATEADE
;
A
#
# COMPACT_ATOMS: atom_id res chain seq x y z
N MET A 1 -14.92 -8.54 -24.79
CA MET A 1 -14.42 -9.18 -23.55
C MET A 1 -15.59 -9.81 -22.80
N LYS A 2 -15.36 -10.89 -22.06
CA LYS A 2 -16.34 -11.46 -21.11
C LYS A 2 -15.79 -11.21 -19.70
N LEU A 3 -16.14 -10.07 -19.12
CA LEU A 3 -15.62 -9.65 -17.82
C LEU A 3 -16.36 -10.36 -16.69
N THR A 4 -15.61 -10.94 -15.78
CA THR A 4 -16.09 -11.44 -14.49
C THR A 4 -16.55 -10.27 -13.60
N ALA A 5 -17.33 -10.56 -12.55
CA ALA A 5 -17.74 -9.54 -11.58
C ALA A 5 -16.53 -8.84 -10.93
N LYS A 6 -15.50 -9.61 -10.56
CA LYS A 6 -14.25 -9.09 -9.99
C LYS A 6 -13.50 -8.15 -10.95
N GLU A 7 -13.50 -8.45 -12.24
CA GLU A 7 -12.89 -7.55 -13.24
C GLU A 7 -13.71 -6.27 -13.42
N GLN A 8 -15.04 -6.32 -13.30
CA GLN A 8 -15.88 -5.12 -13.32
C GLN A 8 -15.69 -4.25 -12.07
N GLU A 9 -15.53 -4.86 -10.90
CA GLU A 9 -15.18 -4.15 -9.66
C GLU A 9 -13.82 -3.45 -9.81
N ARG A 10 -12.81 -4.12 -10.38
CA ARG A 10 -11.51 -3.49 -10.67
C ARG A 10 -11.62 -2.28 -11.60
N LEU A 11 -12.45 -2.36 -12.65
CA LEU A 11 -12.70 -1.21 -13.52
C LEU A 11 -13.40 -0.06 -12.78
N THR A 12 -14.24 -0.38 -11.80
CA THR A 12 -14.88 0.62 -10.94
C THR A 12 -13.86 1.32 -10.05
N VAL A 13 -12.95 0.55 -9.43
CA VAL A 13 -11.83 1.09 -8.65
C VAL A 13 -10.94 1.98 -9.51
N PHE A 14 -10.55 1.52 -10.71
CA PHE A 14 -9.78 2.32 -11.66
C PHE A 14 -10.47 3.65 -12.00
N THR A 15 -11.78 3.61 -12.24
CA THR A 15 -12.55 4.83 -12.55
C THR A 15 -12.55 5.82 -11.39
N ALA A 16 -12.71 5.33 -10.15
CA ALA A 16 -12.60 6.16 -8.96
C ALA A 16 -11.18 6.73 -8.77
N ALA A 17 -10.15 5.93 -9.02
CA ALA A 17 -8.75 6.34 -8.97
C ALA A 17 -8.40 7.39 -10.03
N GLU A 18 -8.95 7.28 -11.23
CA GLU A 18 -8.83 8.29 -12.29
C GLU A 18 -9.43 9.64 -11.88
N VAL A 19 -10.61 9.61 -11.24
CA VAL A 19 -11.21 10.83 -10.68
C VAL A 19 -10.31 11.43 -9.60
N ALA A 20 -9.75 10.60 -8.72
CA ALA A 20 -8.82 11.02 -7.67
C ALA A 20 -7.52 11.61 -8.25
N ARG A 21 -6.89 10.95 -9.24
CA ARG A 21 -5.70 11.46 -9.96
C ARG A 21 -5.94 12.87 -10.51
N ARG A 22 -7.03 13.07 -11.25
CA ARG A 22 -7.38 14.37 -11.82
C ARG A 22 -7.67 15.43 -10.76
N ARG A 23 -8.18 15.05 -9.58
CA ARG A 23 -8.38 15.96 -8.45
C ARG A 23 -7.04 16.37 -7.83
N LYS A 24 -6.17 15.39 -7.57
CA LYS A 24 -4.81 15.60 -7.05
C LYS A 24 -3.98 16.50 -7.98
N GLU A 25 -4.02 16.28 -9.29
CA GLU A 25 -3.32 17.10 -10.29
C GLU A 25 -3.75 18.58 -10.28
N ARG A 26 -4.98 18.87 -9.87
CA ARG A 26 -5.48 20.24 -9.69
C ARG A 26 -5.20 20.82 -8.30
N GLY A 27 -4.52 20.06 -7.43
CA GLY A 27 -4.25 20.44 -6.05
C GLY A 27 -5.46 20.36 -5.12
N VAL A 28 -6.46 19.54 -5.45
CA VAL A 28 -7.61 19.31 -4.57
C VAL A 28 -7.26 18.17 -3.61
N PRO A 29 -7.29 18.40 -2.27
CA PRO A 29 -7.05 17.34 -1.29
C PRO A 29 -8.07 16.22 -1.43
N LEU A 30 -7.59 14.98 -1.43
CA LEU A 30 -8.43 13.81 -1.62
C LEU A 30 -9.24 13.47 -0.36
N ASN A 31 -10.48 13.05 -0.54
CA ASN A 31 -11.28 12.48 0.56
C ASN A 31 -10.97 10.98 0.74
N HIS A 32 -11.61 10.37 1.74
CA HIS A 32 -11.41 8.96 2.09
C HIS A 32 -11.55 7.97 0.89
N PRO A 33 -12.69 7.91 0.16
CA PRO A 33 -12.82 6.96 -0.94
C PRO A 33 -11.87 7.25 -2.11
N GLU A 34 -11.50 8.51 -2.34
CA GLU A 34 -10.51 8.88 -3.36
C GLU A 34 -9.10 8.40 -3.00
N ALA A 35 -8.67 8.59 -1.75
CA ALA A 35 -7.37 8.13 -1.29
C ALA A 35 -7.27 6.60 -1.36
N VAL A 36 -8.31 5.89 -0.90
CA VAL A 36 -8.37 4.43 -0.98
C VAL A 36 -8.32 3.96 -2.43
N ALA A 37 -9.11 4.55 -3.32
CA ALA A 37 -9.11 4.17 -4.74
C ALA A 37 -7.75 4.43 -5.40
N TYR A 38 -7.14 5.59 -5.14
CA TYR A 38 -5.85 5.98 -5.69
C TYR A 38 -4.74 4.98 -5.33
N ILE A 39 -4.63 4.65 -4.04
CA ILE A 39 -3.62 3.70 -3.55
C ILE A 39 -3.91 2.28 -4.04
N SER A 40 -5.17 1.88 -4.05
CA SER A 40 -5.59 0.55 -4.49
C SER A 40 -5.24 0.31 -5.96
N ASP A 41 -5.55 1.26 -6.83
CA ASP A 41 -5.24 1.21 -8.25
C ASP A 41 -3.73 1.12 -8.50
N TRP A 42 -2.93 1.93 -7.78
CA TRP A 42 -1.48 1.85 -7.86
C TRP A 42 -0.95 0.46 -7.51
N CYS A 43 -1.47 -0.16 -6.45
CA CYS A 43 -1.07 -1.51 -6.06
C CYS A 43 -1.44 -2.55 -7.12
N ILE A 44 -2.60 -2.41 -7.76
CA ILE A 44 -3.06 -3.30 -8.83
C ILE A 44 -2.11 -3.22 -10.03
N GLU A 45 -1.77 -2.01 -10.45
CA GLU A 45 -0.86 -1.79 -11.58
C GLU A 45 0.55 -2.29 -11.27
N ARG A 46 1.06 -2.08 -10.05
CA ARG A 46 2.38 -2.61 -9.67
C ARG A 46 2.42 -4.14 -9.61
N GLY A 47 1.32 -4.78 -9.19
CA GLY A 47 1.19 -6.22 -9.30
C GLY A 47 1.26 -6.68 -10.76
N ARG A 48 0.62 -5.93 -11.67
CA ARG A 48 0.67 -6.20 -13.12
C ARG A 48 2.07 -6.05 -13.70
N ASP A 49 2.83 -5.06 -13.22
CA ASP A 49 4.24 -4.81 -13.57
C ASP A 49 5.18 -5.91 -13.05
N GLY A 50 4.70 -6.79 -12.16
CA GLY A 50 5.48 -7.90 -11.61
C GLY A 50 6.33 -7.53 -10.39
N GLN A 51 6.05 -6.39 -9.73
CA GLN A 51 6.68 -6.07 -8.45
C GLN A 51 6.29 -7.10 -7.38
N SER A 52 7.14 -7.28 -6.38
CA SER A 52 6.86 -8.13 -5.23
C SER A 52 5.84 -7.48 -4.28
N VAL A 53 5.18 -8.29 -3.46
CA VAL A 53 4.25 -7.80 -2.42
C VAL A 53 4.94 -6.83 -1.46
N ALA A 54 6.21 -7.08 -1.13
CA ALA A 54 6.99 -6.22 -0.24
C ALA A 54 7.27 -4.84 -0.84
N GLU A 55 7.64 -4.79 -2.12
CA GLU A 55 7.86 -3.53 -2.84
C GLU A 55 6.57 -2.71 -2.94
N ILE A 56 5.45 -3.37 -3.26
CA ILE A 56 4.14 -2.71 -3.33
C ILE A 56 3.76 -2.13 -1.96
N ARG A 57 3.89 -2.92 -0.89
CA ARG A 57 3.58 -2.44 0.47
C ARG A 57 4.42 -1.21 0.85
N SER A 58 5.71 -1.23 0.57
CA SER A 58 6.64 -0.13 0.88
C SER A 58 6.40 1.11 0.01
N GLY A 59 6.05 0.91 -1.27
CA GLY A 59 5.76 2.01 -2.19
C GLY A 59 4.40 2.65 -1.97
N ALA A 60 3.38 1.86 -1.64
CA ALA A 60 2.02 2.33 -1.43
C ALA A 60 1.91 3.36 -0.29
N SER A 61 2.66 3.15 0.81
CA SER A 61 2.67 4.08 1.95
C SER A 61 3.41 5.41 1.70
N LYS A 62 3.95 5.61 0.49
CA LYS A 62 4.71 6.80 0.09
C LYS A 62 3.96 7.62 -0.98
N LEU A 63 2.76 7.21 -1.36
CA LEU A 63 2.01 7.80 -2.46
C LEU A 63 1.29 9.09 -2.09
N LEU A 64 0.80 9.17 -0.85
CA LEU A 64 0.03 10.28 -0.34
C LEU A 64 0.59 10.73 1.00
N GLY A 65 0.86 12.03 1.12
CA GLY A 65 1.12 12.70 2.38
C GLY A 65 -0.16 13.26 3.02
N ARG A 66 -0.04 13.83 4.22
CA ARG A 66 -1.18 14.52 4.89
C ARG A 66 -1.68 15.71 4.07
N GLU A 67 -0.78 16.36 3.33
CA GLU A 67 -1.08 17.49 2.45
C GLU A 67 -1.89 17.12 1.20
N ASP A 68 -1.87 15.85 0.81
CA ASP A 68 -2.58 15.35 -0.37
C ASP A 68 -4.04 15.00 -0.08
N VAL A 69 -4.44 14.99 1.20
CA VAL A 69 -5.74 14.51 1.65
C VAL A 69 -6.43 15.51 2.57
N MET A 70 -7.75 15.37 2.71
CA MET A 70 -8.53 16.18 3.65
C MET A 70 -8.19 15.83 5.11
N ASP A 71 -8.42 16.78 6.01
CA ASP A 71 -8.25 16.57 7.45
C ASP A 71 -9.05 15.36 7.95
N GLY A 72 -8.42 14.55 8.81
CA GLY A 72 -9.02 13.34 9.39
C GLY A 72 -9.01 12.12 8.48
N VAL A 73 -8.69 12.26 7.19
CA VAL A 73 -8.60 11.12 6.26
C VAL A 73 -7.47 10.13 6.63
N PRO A 74 -6.25 10.55 7.02
CA PRO A 74 -5.20 9.63 7.43
C PRO A 74 -5.62 8.70 8.57
N GLU A 75 -6.32 9.25 9.58
CA GLU A 75 -6.79 8.52 10.74
C GLU A 75 -7.98 7.60 10.45
N MET A 76 -8.65 7.78 9.30
CA MET A 76 -9.75 6.92 8.86
C MET A 76 -9.29 5.69 8.07
N ILE A 77 -8.01 5.65 7.66
CA ILE A 77 -7.48 4.60 6.78
C ILE A 77 -6.35 3.87 7.51
N ASP A 78 -6.69 2.94 8.40
CA ASP A 78 -5.70 2.12 9.09
C ASP A 78 -4.99 1.15 8.14
N MET A 79 -5.75 0.61 7.18
CA MET A 79 -5.23 -0.33 6.19
C MET A 79 -6.07 -0.37 4.93
N ILE A 80 -5.41 -0.71 3.82
CA ILE A 80 -6.02 -0.99 2.52
C ILE A 80 -5.66 -2.41 2.12
N GLN A 81 -6.66 -3.18 1.72
CA GLN A 81 -6.49 -4.54 1.20
C GLN A 81 -6.90 -4.61 -0.26
N VAL A 82 -6.01 -5.15 -1.08
CA VAL A 82 -6.24 -5.33 -2.51
C VAL A 82 -5.69 -6.65 -2.98
N GLU A 83 -6.25 -7.16 -4.08
CA GLU A 83 -5.82 -8.42 -4.68
C GLU A 83 -5.35 -8.20 -6.14
N PRO A 84 -4.13 -7.70 -6.35
CA PRO A 84 -3.52 -7.57 -7.68
C PRO A 84 -3.28 -8.94 -8.33
N VAL A 85 -3.19 -8.95 -9.66
CA VAL A 85 -2.76 -10.14 -10.42
C VAL A 85 -1.28 -9.98 -10.76
N PHE A 86 -0.46 -10.82 -10.14
CA PHE A 86 0.96 -10.95 -10.40
C PHE A 86 1.22 -11.96 -11.52
N PRO A 87 2.43 -12.00 -12.10
CA PRO A 87 2.81 -13.03 -13.08
C PRO A 87 2.61 -14.47 -12.59
N ASP A 88 2.66 -14.69 -11.27
CA ASP A 88 2.49 -15.99 -10.63
C ASP A 88 1.10 -16.20 -9.99
N GLY A 89 0.16 -15.27 -10.20
CA GLY A 89 -1.22 -15.40 -9.76
C GLY A 89 -1.74 -14.23 -8.92
N THR A 90 -2.95 -14.37 -8.39
CA THR A 90 -3.54 -13.33 -7.53
C THR A 90 -3.04 -13.48 -6.11
N LYS A 91 -2.62 -12.38 -5.47
CA LYS A 91 -2.17 -12.36 -4.07
C LYS A 91 -2.82 -11.21 -3.32
N LEU A 92 -3.10 -11.41 -2.04
CA LEU A 92 -3.56 -10.36 -1.15
C LEU A 92 -2.38 -9.46 -0.77
N VAL A 93 -2.52 -8.16 -1.00
CA VAL A 93 -1.61 -7.12 -0.51
C VAL A 93 -2.36 -6.33 0.55
N THR A 94 -1.77 -6.24 1.74
CA THR A 94 -2.26 -5.38 2.82
C THR A 94 -1.26 -4.25 3.04
N VAL A 95 -1.73 -3.02 2.86
CA VAL A 95 -0.97 -1.81 3.13
C VAL A 95 -1.46 -1.25 4.46
N HIS A 96 -0.58 -1.22 5.46
CA HIS A 96 -0.86 -0.62 6.77
C HIS A 96 -0.37 0.82 6.77
N ASP A 97 -1.12 1.70 7.45
CA ASP A 97 -0.82 3.12 7.59
C ASP A 97 -0.42 3.75 6.24
N PRO A 98 -1.28 3.65 5.22
CA PRO A 98 -0.95 4.05 3.85
C PRO A 98 -0.70 5.55 3.70
N ILE A 99 -1.12 6.37 4.67
CA ILE A 99 -0.90 7.82 4.71
C ILE A 99 -0.20 8.13 6.03
N ARG A 100 1.12 8.29 5.98
CA ARG A 100 1.95 8.48 7.18
C ARG A 100 2.04 9.95 7.58
N SER A 101 2.29 10.17 8.88
CA SER A 101 2.26 11.48 9.51
C SER A 101 3.44 12.40 9.21
N ASP A 102 4.55 11.88 8.68
CA ASP A 102 5.77 12.64 8.63
C ASP A 102 6.24 12.83 7.19
N SER A 103 6.24 14.12 6.81
CA SER A 103 6.88 14.75 5.67
C SER A 103 7.77 13.83 4.83
N VAL A 104 7.49 13.77 3.53
CA VAL A 104 8.45 13.27 2.53
C VAL A 104 9.82 13.92 2.76
N GLY A 105 10.80 13.10 3.13
CA GLY A 105 12.23 13.40 2.96
C GLY A 105 13.11 13.23 4.18
N THR A 106 13.45 11.98 4.54
CA THR A 106 14.85 11.52 4.65
C THR A 106 14.88 10.00 4.72
N ALA A 107 15.98 9.43 4.24
CA ALA A 107 16.28 8.00 4.28
C ALA A 107 16.24 7.43 5.71
N ASP A 108 16.26 6.09 5.76
CA ASP A 108 16.55 5.23 6.92
C ASP A 108 15.35 4.52 7.53
N SER A 109 15.11 3.32 6.99
CA SER A 109 14.96 2.14 7.86
C SER A 109 15.61 0.96 7.14
N GLU A 110 16.94 0.91 7.18
CA GLU A 110 17.62 -0.38 7.22
C GLU A 110 17.11 -1.07 8.49
N GLY A 111 16.17 -2.01 8.30
CA GLY A 111 15.76 -2.93 9.34
C GLY A 111 16.89 -3.91 9.55
N GLU A 112 17.73 -3.61 10.53
CA GLU A 112 18.74 -4.48 11.09
C GLU A 112 18.06 -5.75 11.63
N ASP A 113 18.10 -6.84 10.87
CA ASP A 113 17.90 -8.19 11.40
C ASP A 113 19.09 -8.49 12.32
N ALA A 114 18.99 -8.02 13.57
CA ALA A 114 19.89 -8.40 14.64
C ALA A 114 19.66 -9.88 14.96
N ALA A 115 20.46 -10.73 14.33
CA ALA A 115 20.70 -12.09 14.75
C ALA A 115 21.05 -12.09 16.25
N THR A 116 20.16 -12.65 17.08
CA THR A 116 20.51 -13.04 18.43
C THR A 116 20.86 -14.52 18.38
N ASP A 117 22.15 -14.80 18.15
CA ASP A 117 22.76 -16.10 18.37
C ASP A 117 22.91 -16.24 19.90
N GLY A 118 21.93 -16.90 20.51
CA GLY A 118 21.90 -17.20 21.95
C GLY A 118 22.27 -18.65 22.17
N ASP A 119 23.57 -18.93 22.14
CA ASP A 119 24.19 -20.13 22.70
C ASP A 119 23.93 -20.15 24.21
N ASP A 120 22.99 -20.97 24.67
CA ASP A 120 22.82 -21.30 26.09
C ASP A 120 23.16 -22.79 26.28
N ALA A 121 24.46 -23.03 26.46
CA ALA A 121 24.98 -24.26 27.02
C ALA A 121 24.57 -24.32 28.49
N THR A 122 23.47 -25.03 28.79
CA THR A 122 23.19 -25.44 30.16
C THR A 122 23.90 -26.77 30.44
N GLU A 123 25.00 -26.67 31.18
CA GLU A 123 25.59 -27.78 31.93
C GLU A 123 24.52 -28.37 32.87
N ALA A 124 24.36 -29.69 32.83
CA ALA A 124 23.71 -30.45 33.89
C ALA A 124 24.62 -31.64 34.26
N ASP A 125 25.40 -31.42 35.30
CA ASP A 125 26.03 -32.43 36.15
C ASP A 125 24.91 -33.22 36.88
N GLU A 126 24.82 -34.53 36.61
CA GLU A 126 24.76 -35.68 37.56
C GLU A 126 24.48 -37.01 36.82
#